data_AF-A0A650CTU9-F1
#
_entry.id   AF-A0A650CTU9-F1
#
_cell.length_a   1.000
_cell.length_b   1.000
_cell.length_c   1.000
_cell.angle_alpha   90.00
_cell.angle_beta   90.00
_cell.angle_gamma   90.00
#
_symmetry.space_group_name_H-M   'P 1'
#
loop_
_entity.id
_entity.type
_entity.pdbx_description
1 polymer ?
#
loop_
_entity_poly.entity_id
_entity_poly.type
_entity_poly.pdbx_seq_one_letter_code
_entity_poly.pdbx_strand_id
1 'polypeptide(L)'
;MLPISEIFVSLQGEGPFSGRRALFIRFFGCNLRCSWCDTKYSYYGKPKVLTDLDVFDDFIILTGGEPTLYQDILRNFLTKAKSRGSEILVETNGTVLLKDHFVDYVDYFSISPKLSNAGVKYKVEIVKKNVEKLMDEEKFYYLKFPVMWEDDLDEVRKMVEYLGVEKSKVWLQPINNERIDYWWDVVVKEGYNLSIQLHKFVSKP
;
A
#
# COMPACT_ATOMS: atom_id res chain seq x y z
N MET A 1 -12.72 -10.81 13.82
CA MET A 1 -13.70 -10.08 12.98
C MET A 1 -12.93 -9.16 12.04
N LEU A 2 -13.29 -9.18 10.75
CA LEU A 2 -12.72 -8.37 9.68
C LEU A 2 -13.69 -7.20 9.40
N PRO A 3 -13.30 -5.96 9.72
CA PRO A 3 -14.12 -4.80 9.41
C PRO A 3 -13.84 -4.38 7.96
N ILE A 4 -14.83 -4.56 7.09
CA ILE A 4 -14.73 -4.32 5.65
C ILE A 4 -15.54 -3.09 5.27
N SER A 5 -14.90 -2.15 4.60
CA SER A 5 -15.55 -1.00 3.98
C SER A 5 -16.23 -1.41 2.67
N GLU A 6 -15.48 -2.08 1.78
CA GLU A 6 -15.97 -2.48 0.45
C GLU A 6 -15.16 -3.65 -0.13
N ILE A 7 -15.80 -4.37 -1.06
CA ILE A 7 -15.19 -5.43 -1.87
C ILE A 7 -15.68 -5.22 -3.29
N PHE A 8 -14.77 -5.10 -4.24
CA PHE A 8 -15.09 -4.84 -5.64
C PHE A 8 -13.96 -5.30 -6.57
N VAL A 9 -14.28 -5.49 -7.85
CA VAL A 9 -13.29 -5.79 -8.89
C VAL A 9 -13.06 -4.54 -9.72
N SER A 10 -11.78 -4.21 -9.95
CA SER A 10 -11.38 -3.12 -10.86
C SER A 10 -9.96 -3.35 -11.41
N LEU A 11 -9.32 -2.30 -11.91
CA LEU A 11 -7.90 -2.28 -12.27
C LEU A 11 -7.09 -1.64 -11.13
N GLN A 12 -5.92 -2.21 -10.81
CA GLN A 12 -4.94 -1.52 -9.98
C GLN A 12 -4.56 -0.21 -10.65
N GLY A 13 -4.69 0.88 -9.91
CA GLY A 13 -4.43 2.20 -10.41
C GLY A 13 -2.99 2.65 -10.21
N GLU A 14 -2.25 2.00 -9.30
CA GLU A 14 -1.03 2.56 -8.71
C GLU A 14 0.15 1.55 -8.73
N GLY A 15 1.38 2.07 -8.71
CA GLY A 15 2.61 1.27 -8.65
C GLY A 15 2.88 0.39 -9.88
N PRO A 16 3.74 -0.64 -9.75
CA PRO A 16 4.18 -1.49 -10.86
C PRO A 16 3.06 -2.36 -11.47
N PHE A 17 1.93 -2.48 -10.78
CA PHE A 17 0.79 -3.27 -11.21
C PHE A 17 -0.32 -2.41 -11.84
N SER A 18 -0.08 -1.13 -12.11
CA SER A 18 -1.08 -0.24 -12.70
C SER A 18 -1.63 -0.81 -14.02
N GLY A 19 -2.95 -0.80 -14.18
CA GLY A 19 -3.68 -1.40 -15.30
C GLY A 19 -4.06 -2.88 -15.13
N ARG A 20 -3.58 -3.57 -14.08
CA ARG A 20 -3.87 -4.99 -13.84
C ARG A 20 -5.23 -5.19 -13.17
N ARG A 21 -6.08 -6.08 -13.70
CA ARG A 21 -7.35 -6.46 -13.07
C ARG A 21 -7.12 -7.10 -11.69
N ALA A 22 -7.87 -6.66 -10.68
CA ALA A 22 -7.75 -7.11 -9.30
C ALA A 22 -9.08 -7.11 -8.55
N LEU A 23 -9.23 -8.04 -7.61
CA LEU A 23 -10.22 -8.00 -6.54
C LEU A 23 -9.68 -7.17 -5.38
N PHE A 24 -10.31 -6.04 -5.10
CA PHE A 24 -9.99 -5.20 -3.96
C PHE A 24 -10.81 -5.59 -2.74
N ILE A 25 -10.12 -5.76 -1.62
CA ILE A 25 -10.72 -5.93 -0.29
C ILE A 25 -10.24 -4.77 0.57
N ARG A 26 -11.12 -3.78 0.75
CA ARG A 26 -10.85 -2.56 1.50
C ARG A 26 -11.39 -2.72 2.92
N PHE A 27 -10.48 -2.79 3.88
CA PHE A 27 -10.74 -2.76 5.32
C PHE A 27 -11.31 -1.42 5.82
N PHE A 28 -11.77 -1.42 7.05
CA PHE A 28 -12.21 -0.23 7.76
C PHE A 28 -11.33 -0.03 8.98
N GLY A 29 -11.00 1.23 9.29
CA GLY A 29 -10.12 1.58 10.40
C GLY A 29 -8.65 1.55 10.01
N CYS A 30 -7.93 2.60 10.41
CA CYS A 30 -6.48 2.73 10.27
C CYS A 30 -5.91 3.21 11.60
N ASN A 31 -4.66 2.88 11.87
CA ASN A 31 -3.92 3.36 13.04
C ASN A 31 -3.30 4.76 12.83
N LEU A 32 -3.45 5.36 11.65
CA LEU A 32 -3.02 6.73 11.31
C LEU A 32 -4.21 7.62 10.91
N ARG A 33 -4.02 8.95 10.92
CA ARG A 33 -5.01 9.97 10.53
C ARG A 33 -4.41 11.03 9.61
N CYS A 34 -3.99 10.62 8.42
CA CYS A 34 -3.31 11.49 7.47
C CYS A 34 -4.23 12.62 6.98
N SER A 35 -3.71 13.84 6.88
CA SER A 35 -4.44 15.06 6.48
C SER A 35 -5.10 14.94 5.10
N TRP A 36 -4.36 14.39 4.14
CA TRP A 36 -4.74 14.23 2.73
C TRP A 36 -5.32 12.84 2.37
N CYS A 37 -5.69 12.02 3.37
CA CYS A 37 -6.27 10.69 3.10
C CYS A 37 -7.50 10.79 2.17
N ASP A 38 -7.47 10.08 1.04
CA ASP A 38 -8.56 10.01 0.06
C ASP A 38 -9.64 9.00 0.48
N THR A 39 -9.30 8.01 1.30
CA THR A 39 -10.25 7.03 1.83
C THR A 39 -10.79 7.39 3.22
N LYS A 40 -11.04 8.67 3.52
CA LYS A 40 -11.59 9.12 4.84
C LYS A 40 -12.90 8.42 5.23
N TYR A 41 -13.69 7.96 4.25
CA TYR A 41 -14.91 7.18 4.51
C TYR A 41 -14.63 5.85 5.23
N SER A 42 -13.42 5.28 5.10
CA SER A 42 -12.96 4.12 5.86
C SER A 42 -12.71 4.40 7.36
N TYR A 43 -12.95 5.64 7.82
CA TYR A 43 -12.84 6.05 9.23
C TYR A 43 -14.17 6.39 9.90
N TYR A 44 -15.13 6.92 9.14
CA TYR A 44 -16.33 7.57 9.70
C TYR A 44 -17.65 6.86 9.33
N GLY A 45 -17.57 5.67 8.76
CA GLY A 45 -18.72 4.82 8.39
C GLY A 45 -19.02 3.67 9.38
N LYS A 46 -19.99 2.83 9.01
CA LYS A 46 -20.26 1.54 9.67
C LYS A 46 -19.70 0.41 8.81
N PRO A 47 -18.63 -0.29 9.23
CA PRO A 47 -18.11 -1.40 8.45
C PRO A 47 -19.08 -2.58 8.42
N LYS A 48 -19.00 -3.38 7.35
CA LYS A 48 -19.46 -4.76 7.40
C LYS A 48 -18.49 -5.54 8.27
N VAL A 49 -19.00 -6.21 9.30
CA VAL A 49 -18.17 -7.00 10.20
C VAL A 49 -18.30 -8.47 9.79
N LEU A 50 -17.27 -8.99 9.16
CA LEU A 50 -17.23 -10.37 8.68
C LEU A 50 -16.39 -11.24 9.63
N THR A 51 -16.73 -12.52 9.73
CA THR A 51 -15.91 -13.51 10.45
C THR A 51 -14.88 -14.17 9.55
N ASP A 52 -15.19 -14.29 8.26
CA ASP A 52 -14.32 -14.83 7.21
C ASP A 52 -14.63 -14.15 5.87
N LEU A 53 -13.73 -14.30 4.90
CA LEU A 53 -13.90 -13.86 3.51
C LEU A 53 -14.00 -15.10 2.61
N ASP A 54 -14.99 -15.14 1.73
CA ASP A 54 -15.19 -16.23 0.77
C ASP A 54 -15.41 -15.67 -0.64
N VAL A 55 -14.46 -14.84 -1.07
CA VAL A 55 -14.43 -14.16 -2.36
C VAL A 55 -13.00 -14.19 -2.88
N PHE A 56 -12.81 -14.66 -4.11
CA PHE A 56 -11.49 -14.93 -4.67
C PHE A 56 -11.43 -14.47 -6.11
N ASP A 57 -10.21 -14.19 -6.55
CA ASP A 57 -9.86 -13.82 -7.91
C ASP A 57 -8.38 -14.17 -8.14
N ASP A 58 -7.89 -14.09 -9.38
CA ASP A 58 -6.50 -14.41 -9.71
C ASP A 58 -5.51 -13.45 -9.04
N PHE A 59 -5.91 -12.19 -8.86
CA PHE A 59 -5.11 -11.16 -8.20
C PHE A 59 -5.97 -10.41 -7.17
N ILE A 60 -5.53 -10.45 -5.91
CA ILE A 60 -6.26 -9.87 -4.77
C ILE A 60 -5.42 -8.77 -4.14
N ILE A 61 -6.03 -7.61 -3.92
CA ILE A 61 -5.40 -6.47 -3.26
C ILE A 61 -6.09 -6.23 -1.92
N LEU A 62 -5.34 -6.44 -0.84
CA LEU A 62 -5.76 -6.08 0.52
C LEU A 62 -5.30 -4.64 0.78
N THR A 63 -6.24 -3.71 1.00
CA THR A 63 -5.95 -2.26 1.09
C THR A 63 -6.78 -1.57 2.20
N GLY A 64 -6.74 -0.22 2.22
CA GLY A 64 -7.37 0.78 3.10
C GLY A 64 -8.43 0.27 4.07
N GLY A 65 -8.62 0.70 5.32
CA GLY A 65 -7.64 1.32 6.20
C GLY A 65 -6.41 0.41 6.35
N GLU A 66 -5.94 0.08 7.54
CA GLU A 66 -4.66 -0.67 7.62
C GLU A 66 -4.89 -2.20 7.65
N PRO A 67 -4.70 -2.94 6.53
CA PRO A 67 -4.98 -4.37 6.49
C PRO A 67 -4.06 -5.19 7.41
N THR A 68 -2.84 -4.72 7.67
CA THR A 68 -1.87 -5.43 8.52
C THR A 68 -2.28 -5.45 10.00
N LEU A 69 -3.34 -4.75 10.40
CA LEU A 69 -3.95 -4.90 11.73
C LEU A 69 -4.65 -6.27 11.89
N TYR A 70 -4.96 -6.97 10.80
CA TYR A 70 -5.82 -8.17 10.81
C TYR A 70 -5.12 -9.46 10.40
N GLN A 71 -3.77 -9.49 10.43
CA GLN A 71 -2.92 -10.59 9.93
C GLN A 71 -3.30 -11.99 10.47
N ASP A 72 -3.68 -12.11 11.75
CA ASP A 72 -4.05 -13.41 12.33
C ASP A 72 -5.41 -13.89 11.81
N ILE A 73 -6.37 -12.96 11.72
CA ILE A 73 -7.73 -13.25 11.29
C ILE A 73 -7.76 -13.57 9.79
N LEU A 74 -6.85 -12.96 9.02
CA LEU A 74 -6.71 -13.21 7.58
C LEU A 74 -6.12 -14.58 7.24
N ARG A 75 -5.53 -15.31 8.20
CA ARG A 75 -4.83 -16.57 7.94
C ARG A 75 -5.68 -17.56 7.13
N ASN A 76 -6.92 -17.80 7.56
CA ASN A 76 -7.81 -18.75 6.88
C ASN A 76 -8.15 -18.32 5.43
N PHE A 77 -8.45 -17.04 5.24
CA PHE A 77 -8.70 -16.47 3.92
C PHE A 77 -7.48 -16.60 3.01
N LEU A 78 -6.29 -16.24 3.50
CA LEU A 78 -5.05 -16.31 2.74
C LEU A 78 -4.71 -17.75 2.35
N THR A 79 -4.86 -18.71 3.26
CA THR A 79 -4.69 -20.14 2.94
C THR A 79 -5.62 -20.57 1.80
N LYS A 80 -6.90 -20.20 1.87
CA LYS A 80 -7.90 -20.50 0.83
C LYS A 80 -7.61 -19.81 -0.50
N ALA A 81 -7.10 -18.58 -0.47
CA ALA A 81 -6.75 -17.84 -1.67
C ALA A 81 -5.52 -18.46 -2.36
N LYS A 82 -4.47 -18.76 -1.60
CA LYS A 82 -3.27 -19.43 -2.13
C LYS A 82 -3.56 -20.84 -2.64
N SER A 83 -4.44 -21.60 -2.01
CA SER A 83 -4.85 -22.93 -2.52
C SER A 83 -5.62 -22.86 -3.85
N ARG A 84 -6.12 -21.68 -4.22
CA ARG A 84 -6.76 -21.40 -5.52
C ARG A 84 -5.80 -20.79 -6.55
N GLY A 85 -4.54 -20.58 -6.18
CA GLY A 85 -3.54 -19.96 -7.05
C GLY A 85 -3.59 -18.43 -7.10
N SER A 86 -4.35 -17.77 -6.21
CA SER A 86 -4.39 -16.30 -6.18
C SER A 86 -3.03 -15.70 -5.84
N GLU A 87 -2.69 -14.61 -6.52
CA GLU A 87 -1.61 -13.69 -6.15
C GLU A 87 -2.15 -12.59 -5.23
N ILE A 88 -1.41 -12.25 -4.19
CA ILE A 88 -1.83 -11.32 -3.13
C ILE A 88 -0.87 -10.14 -3.07
N LEU A 89 -1.41 -8.93 -3.25
CA LEU A 89 -0.76 -7.66 -2.95
C LEU A 89 -1.35 -7.06 -1.68
N VAL A 90 -0.50 -6.64 -0.75
CA VAL A 90 -0.90 -5.87 0.44
C VAL A 90 -0.45 -4.42 0.28
N GLU A 91 -1.40 -3.49 0.37
CA GLU A 91 -1.13 -2.06 0.48
C GLU A 91 -1.19 -1.65 1.95
N THR A 92 -0.05 -1.22 2.50
CA THR A 92 0.09 -0.92 3.93
C THR A 92 0.78 0.43 4.15
N ASN A 93 0.44 1.08 5.25
CA ASN A 93 1.21 2.19 5.76
C ASN A 93 2.53 1.76 6.42
N GLY A 94 2.81 0.46 6.59
CA GLY A 94 4.09 -0.07 7.07
C GLY A 94 4.35 0.06 8.58
N THR A 95 3.39 0.54 9.38
CA THR A 95 3.60 0.82 10.82
C THR A 95 3.13 -0.29 11.77
N VAL A 96 2.76 -1.45 11.24
CA VAL A 96 2.51 -2.68 12.00
C VAL A 96 3.57 -3.71 11.61
N LEU A 97 4.18 -4.38 12.59
CA LEU A 97 5.15 -5.43 12.31
C LEU A 97 4.50 -6.60 11.56
N LEU A 98 5.14 -7.05 10.48
CA LEU A 98 4.71 -8.19 9.69
C LEU A 98 5.08 -9.50 10.39
N LYS A 99 4.09 -10.36 10.60
CA LYS A 99 4.25 -11.71 11.16
C LYS A 99 4.69 -12.68 10.06
N ASP A 100 5.53 -13.66 10.40
CA ASP A 100 6.08 -14.65 9.46
C ASP A 100 4.97 -15.29 8.63
N HIS A 101 3.94 -15.82 9.32
CA HIS A 101 2.81 -16.47 8.66
C HIS A 101 2.05 -15.58 7.67
N PHE A 102 2.12 -14.26 7.83
CA PHE A 102 1.46 -13.32 6.94
C PHE A 102 2.33 -13.07 5.71
N VAL A 103 3.64 -12.90 5.92
CA VAL A 103 4.62 -12.74 4.83
C VAL A 103 4.66 -13.99 3.95
N ASP A 104 4.56 -15.19 4.52
CA ASP A 104 4.51 -16.46 3.80
C ASP A 104 3.44 -16.48 2.69
N TYR A 105 2.24 -15.95 2.97
CA TYR A 105 1.12 -15.98 2.04
C TYR A 105 1.07 -14.79 1.08
N VAL A 106 1.75 -13.69 1.37
CA VAL A 106 1.68 -12.46 0.56
C VAL A 106 2.79 -12.48 -0.47
N ASP A 107 2.42 -12.23 -1.73
CA ASP A 107 3.36 -12.21 -2.86
C ASP A 107 4.03 -10.85 -3.02
N TYR A 108 3.26 -9.77 -2.79
CA TYR A 108 3.71 -8.40 -3.02
C TYR A 108 3.34 -7.47 -1.86
N PHE A 109 4.26 -6.57 -1.51
CA PHE A 109 4.02 -5.50 -0.54
C PHE A 109 4.18 -4.11 -1.16
N SER A 110 3.10 -3.33 -1.18
CA SER A 110 3.14 -1.89 -1.44
C SER A 110 3.19 -1.16 -0.11
N ILE A 111 4.38 -0.79 0.34
CA ILE A 111 4.55 -0.03 1.57
C ILE A 111 4.49 1.45 1.22
N SER A 112 3.61 2.22 1.86
CA SER A 112 3.54 3.66 1.67
C SER A 112 3.97 4.39 2.94
N PRO A 113 5.26 4.72 3.09
CA PRO A 113 5.68 5.54 4.19
C PRO A 113 5.07 6.94 4.16
N LYS A 114 4.81 7.50 5.35
CA LYS A 114 4.17 8.81 5.48
C LYS A 114 5.23 9.85 5.83
N LEU A 115 5.30 10.88 4.99
CA LEU A 115 6.16 12.05 5.16
C LEU A 115 5.50 13.06 6.13
N SER A 116 6.22 14.12 6.48
CA SER A 116 5.69 15.18 7.36
C SER A 116 4.41 15.82 6.84
N ASN A 117 4.25 15.88 5.50
CA ASN A 117 3.05 16.38 4.82
C ASN A 117 1.75 15.66 5.22
N ALA A 118 1.84 14.45 5.77
CA ALA A 118 0.70 13.67 6.24
C ALA A 118 0.12 14.20 7.57
N GLY A 119 0.86 15.04 8.29
CA GLY A 119 0.43 15.63 9.56
C GLY A 119 0.28 14.61 10.69
N VAL A 120 1.00 13.49 10.64
CA VAL A 120 0.95 12.42 11.65
C VAL A 120 2.33 12.09 12.18
N LYS A 121 2.41 11.68 13.45
CA LYS A 121 3.63 11.06 13.98
C LYS A 121 3.79 9.69 13.33
N TYR A 122 4.89 9.51 12.63
CA TYR A 122 5.16 8.29 11.86
C TYR A 122 6.31 7.50 12.48
N LYS A 123 6.13 6.18 12.59
CA LYS A 123 7.10 5.25 13.21
C LYS A 123 7.95 4.57 12.15
N VAL A 124 8.90 5.32 11.59
CA VAL A 124 9.77 4.85 10.50
C VAL A 124 10.62 3.63 10.89
N GLU A 125 10.92 3.47 12.18
CA GLU A 125 11.65 2.33 12.73
C GLU A 125 10.91 1.00 12.56
N ILE A 126 9.58 1.00 12.53
CA ILE A 126 8.79 -0.21 12.25
C ILE A 126 8.86 -0.55 10.76
N VAL A 127 8.82 0.47 9.91
CA VAL A 127 8.97 0.31 8.45
C VAL A 127 10.31 -0.32 8.14
N LYS A 128 11.39 0.15 8.79
CA LYS A 128 12.72 -0.41 8.62
C LYS A 128 12.76 -1.91 8.91
N LYS A 129 12.22 -2.33 10.05
CA LYS A 129 12.14 -3.76 10.42
C LYS A 129 11.35 -4.59 9.40
N ASN A 130 10.24 -4.04 8.89
CA ASN A 130 9.45 -4.70 7.87
C ASN A 130 10.21 -4.81 6.53
N VAL A 131 10.91 -3.76 6.11
CA VAL A 131 11.74 -3.75 4.90
C VAL A 131 12.88 -4.75 5.01
N GLU A 132 13.63 -4.73 6.12
CA GLU A 132 14.72 -5.69 6.40
C GLU A 132 14.21 -7.13 6.31
N LYS A 133 13.07 -7.42 6.96
CA LYS A 133 12.43 -8.73 6.87
C LYS A 133 12.07 -9.14 5.44
N LEU A 134 11.46 -8.24 4.67
CA LEU A 134 11.08 -8.54 3.29
C LEU A 134 12.29 -8.71 2.38
N MET A 135 13.42 -8.08 2.69
CA MET A 135 14.70 -8.31 2.01
C MET A 135 15.26 -9.69 2.35
N ASP A 136 15.29 -10.05 3.63
CA ASP A 136 15.81 -11.34 4.12
C ASP A 136 14.99 -12.53 3.57
N GLU A 137 13.68 -12.36 3.41
CA GLU A 137 12.78 -13.37 2.83
C GLU A 137 12.67 -13.30 1.30
N GLU A 138 13.48 -12.46 0.63
CA GLU A 138 13.47 -12.23 -0.82
C GLU A 138 12.07 -11.90 -1.39
N LYS A 139 11.22 -11.26 -0.57
CA LYS A 139 9.85 -10.90 -0.94
C LYS A 139 9.85 -9.70 -1.86
N PHE A 140 8.95 -9.69 -2.84
CA PHE A 140 8.76 -8.53 -3.68
C PHE A 140 8.04 -7.44 -2.91
N TYR A 141 8.68 -6.29 -2.78
CA TYR A 141 8.09 -5.08 -2.20
C TYR A 141 8.51 -3.85 -2.99
N TYR A 142 7.76 -2.76 -2.80
CA TYR A 142 8.12 -1.43 -3.26
C TYR A 142 7.64 -0.38 -2.27
N LEU A 143 8.37 0.73 -2.20
CA LEU A 143 7.98 1.90 -1.43
C LEU A 143 7.25 2.89 -2.33
N LYS A 144 6.09 3.37 -1.88
CA LYS A 144 5.26 4.32 -2.64
C LYS A 144 5.01 5.57 -1.79
N PHE A 145 5.65 6.67 -2.15
CA PHE A 145 5.63 7.93 -1.41
C PHE A 145 4.64 8.91 -2.03
N PRO A 146 3.56 9.28 -1.31
CA PRO A 146 2.70 10.38 -1.72
C PRO A 146 3.45 11.71 -1.59
N VAL A 147 3.59 12.41 -2.70
CA VAL A 147 4.37 13.66 -2.81
C VAL A 147 3.52 14.77 -3.44
N MET A 148 3.77 16.01 -3.04
CA MET A 148 3.03 17.18 -3.50
C MET A 148 3.97 18.35 -3.80
N TRP A 149 4.95 18.58 -2.93
CA TRP A 149 5.90 19.69 -3.03
C TRP A 149 7.35 19.21 -3.08
N GLU A 150 8.25 20.11 -3.48
CA GLU A 150 9.67 19.80 -3.67
C GLU A 150 10.34 19.40 -2.35
N ASP A 151 9.90 19.99 -1.23
CA ASP A 151 10.37 19.65 0.12
C ASP A 151 10.09 18.19 0.50
N ASP A 152 9.04 17.57 -0.07
CA ASP A 152 8.75 16.15 0.16
C ASP A 152 9.89 15.27 -0.37
N LEU A 153 10.57 15.68 -1.43
CA LEU A 153 11.65 14.93 -2.07
C LEU A 153 12.87 14.78 -1.15
N ASP A 154 13.18 15.79 -0.35
CA ASP A 154 14.27 15.71 0.64
C ASP A 154 13.96 14.72 1.75
N GLU A 155 12.71 14.65 2.18
CA GLU A 155 12.27 13.63 3.15
C GLU A 155 12.28 12.23 2.53
N VAL A 156 11.87 12.07 1.27
CA VAL A 156 11.96 10.79 0.56
C VAL A 156 13.41 10.33 0.50
N ARG A 157 14.34 11.18 0.08
CA ARG A 157 15.78 10.83 -0.01
C ARG A 157 16.32 10.35 1.34
N LYS A 158 16.07 11.11 2.41
CA LYS A 158 16.50 10.74 3.78
C LYS A 158 15.88 9.44 4.24
N MET A 159 14.60 9.20 3.93
CA MET A 159 13.92 7.98 4.34
C MET A 159 14.41 6.77 3.54
N VAL A 160 14.61 6.90 2.23
CA VAL A 160 15.17 5.86 1.37
C VAL A 160 16.57 5.47 1.84
N GLU A 161 17.42 6.44 2.15
CA GLU A 161 18.75 6.22 2.73
C GLU A 161 18.67 5.49 4.08
N TYR A 162 17.81 5.95 5.00
CA TYR A 162 17.64 5.33 6.32
C TYR A 162 17.15 3.88 6.24
N LEU A 163 16.23 3.60 5.31
CA LEU A 163 15.68 2.27 5.07
C LEU A 163 16.66 1.36 4.30
N GLY A 164 17.70 1.92 3.68
CA GLY A 164 18.69 1.15 2.92
C GLY A 164 18.14 0.48 1.67
N VAL A 165 17.12 1.07 1.04
CA VAL A 165 16.46 0.50 -0.14
C VAL A 165 17.02 1.06 -1.44
N GLU A 166 17.04 0.22 -2.48
CA GLU A 166 17.42 0.66 -3.82
C GLU A 166 16.38 1.62 -4.42
N LYS A 167 16.85 2.59 -5.19
CA LYS A 167 15.98 3.57 -5.87
C LYS A 167 14.97 2.91 -6.83
N SER A 168 15.34 1.78 -7.43
CA SER A 168 14.49 0.94 -8.29
C SER A 168 13.22 0.43 -7.59
N LYS A 169 13.23 0.38 -6.26
CA LYS A 169 12.08 -0.04 -5.41
C LYS A 169 11.20 1.14 -5.00
N VAL A 170 11.57 2.37 -5.35
CA VAL A 170 10.90 3.59 -4.90
C VAL A 170 10.02 4.17 -5.99
N TRP A 171 8.78 4.48 -5.62
CA TRP A 171 7.77 5.07 -6.47
C TRP A 171 7.32 6.40 -5.87
N LEU A 172 7.47 7.50 -6.61
CA LEU A 172 6.89 8.79 -6.26
C LEU A 172 5.45 8.84 -6.80
N GLN A 173 4.50 9.13 -5.93
CA GLN A 173 3.09 9.24 -6.27
C GLN A 173 2.62 10.68 -6.07
N PRO A 174 2.49 11.47 -7.14
CA PRO A 174 1.92 12.80 -7.04
C PRO A 174 0.49 12.74 -6.51
N ILE A 175 0.21 13.42 -5.39
CA ILE A 175 -1.12 13.44 -4.80
C ILE A 175 -2.10 14.03 -5.82
N ASN A 176 -3.20 13.31 -6.09
CA ASN A 176 -4.21 13.67 -7.09
C ASN A 176 -3.65 13.89 -8.51
N ASN A 177 -2.50 13.30 -8.83
CA ASN A 177 -1.83 13.50 -10.12
C ASN A 177 -1.42 14.98 -10.37
N GLU A 178 -1.31 15.79 -9.32
CA GLU A 178 -0.87 17.19 -9.45
C GLU A 178 0.61 17.28 -9.81
N ARG A 179 0.98 18.25 -10.65
CA ARG A 179 2.37 18.50 -11.09
C ARG A 179 3.07 17.26 -11.69
N ILE A 180 2.35 16.39 -12.41
CA ILE A 180 2.92 15.16 -12.98
C ILE A 180 4.18 15.43 -13.82
N ASP A 181 4.22 16.47 -14.65
CA ASP A 181 5.40 16.76 -15.50
C ASP A 181 6.66 17.04 -14.67
N TYR A 182 6.51 17.78 -13.57
CA TYR A 182 7.61 18.01 -12.64
C TYR A 182 8.10 16.70 -12.01
N TRP A 183 7.18 15.87 -11.54
CA TRP A 183 7.54 14.59 -10.91
C TRP A 183 8.11 13.58 -11.90
N TRP A 184 7.67 13.63 -13.17
CA TRP A 184 8.25 12.87 -14.26
C TRP A 184 9.74 13.20 -14.43
N ASP A 185 10.08 14.48 -14.52
CA ASP A 185 11.47 14.93 -14.64
C ASP A 185 12.31 14.51 -13.42
N VAL A 186 11.74 14.60 -12.21
CA VAL A 186 12.40 14.17 -10.97
C VAL A 186 12.73 12.68 -11.00
N VAL A 187 11.76 11.81 -11.33
CA VAL A 187 12.00 10.36 -11.26
C VAL A 187 13.01 9.92 -12.32
N VAL A 188 12.98 10.51 -13.52
CA VAL A 188 13.94 10.24 -14.60
C VAL A 188 15.35 10.66 -14.16
N LYS A 189 15.48 11.83 -13.54
CA LYS A 189 16.77 12.35 -13.07
C LYS A 189 17.35 11.53 -11.91
N GLU A 190 16.52 11.08 -10.98
CA GLU A 190 16.98 10.44 -9.75
C GLU A 190 17.05 8.91 -9.80
N GLY A 191 16.43 8.28 -10.79
CA GLY A 191 16.34 6.83 -10.93
C GLY A 191 15.26 6.20 -10.04
N TYR A 192 14.21 6.97 -9.72
CA TYR A 192 13.00 6.46 -9.09
C TYR A 192 11.97 6.06 -10.16
N ASN A 193 10.81 5.55 -9.72
CA ASN A 193 9.66 5.28 -10.57
C ASN A 193 8.54 6.29 -10.30
N LEU A 194 7.66 6.50 -11.28
CA LEU A 194 6.45 7.33 -11.13
C LEU A 194 5.21 6.46 -10.96
N SER A 195 4.46 6.65 -9.88
CA SER A 195 3.15 6.04 -9.66
C SER A 195 2.06 7.07 -9.90
N ILE A 196 1.44 7.05 -11.08
CA ILE A 196 0.22 7.82 -11.31
C ILE A 196 -0.97 7.11 -10.69
N GLN A 197 -2.00 7.86 -10.31
CA GLN A 197 -3.28 7.31 -9.86
C GLN A 197 -4.21 7.14 -11.06
N LEU A 198 -4.03 6.05 -11.82
CA LEU A 198 -4.74 5.82 -13.10
C LEU A 198 -6.26 5.91 -12.96
N HIS A 199 -6.80 5.38 -11.86
CA HIS A 199 -8.23 5.38 -11.58
C HIS A 199 -8.83 6.80 -11.45
N LYS A 200 -8.02 7.84 -11.20
CA LYS A 200 -8.50 9.23 -11.12
C LYS A 200 -8.76 9.88 -12.48
N PHE A 201 -8.35 9.25 -13.59
CA PHE A 201 -8.64 9.71 -14.95
C PHE A 201 -9.97 9.17 -15.49
N VAL A 202 -10.64 8.28 -14.76
CA VAL A 202 -11.90 7.65 -15.17
C VAL A 202 -12.93 7.71 -14.06
N SER A 203 -14.22 7.71 -14.40
CA SER A 203 -15.30 7.62 -13.41
C SER A 203 -15.63 6.16 -13.06
N LYS A 204 -14.60 5.37 -12.75
CA LYS A 204 -14.71 3.96 -12.36
C LYS A 204 -13.99 3.75 -11.03
N PRO A 205 -14.49 2.85 -10.17
CA PRO A 205 -13.81 2.48 -8.92
C PRO A 205 -12.45 1.86 -9.17
#